data_AF-A0A1H3AK64-F1
#
_entry.id   AF-A0A1H3AK64-F1
#
_cell.length_a   1.000
_cell.length_b   1.000
_cell.length_c   1.000
_cell.angle_alpha   90.00
_cell.angle_beta   90.00
_cell.angle_gamma   90.00
#
_symmetry.space_group_name_H-M   'P 1'
#
loop_
_entity.id
_entity.type
_entity.pdbx_description
1 polymer ?
#
loop_
_entity_poly.entity_id
_entity_poly.type
_entity_poly.pdbx_seq_one_letter_code
_entity_poly.pdbx_strand_id
1 'polypeptide(L)'
;MAGRRQRATTDRTIGGLNFSQRELRDLLVAWLALGLAFTFFLERQFRRIVFGQFGGLSGAEIASTFAVSLLTVGVGFLLHELAHKVVAVRFGQIAAFQADYRMLGFAVLGGLVGFLFAAPGAVVHRGRLTAKQHGLIAVAGPVTNLALAAVFLVPFFLTASMGIGGFLRELTEMGLQINLLLAGFNMLPFGPLDGRTVREWSTPVFLVVAVPSILLGVGALFVL
;
A
#
# COMPACT_ATOMS: atom_id res chain seq x y z
N MET A 1 -8.94 -42.07 -26.80
CA MET A 1 -7.93 -41.33 -26.01
C MET A 1 -8.13 -39.85 -26.26
N ALA A 2 -8.71 -39.11 -25.31
CA ALA A 2 -8.97 -37.68 -25.45
C ALA A 2 -7.82 -36.88 -24.83
N GLY A 3 -7.10 -36.13 -25.67
CA GLY A 3 -5.99 -35.28 -25.25
C GLY A 3 -6.48 -34.20 -24.28
N ARG A 4 -6.00 -34.26 -23.04
CA ARG A 4 -6.06 -33.11 -22.12
C ARG A 4 -5.25 -31.98 -22.76
N ARG A 5 -5.95 -30.99 -23.34
CA ARG A 5 -5.36 -29.70 -23.69
C ARG A 5 -4.77 -29.11 -22.41
N GLN A 6 -3.45 -29.19 -22.25
CA GLN A 6 -2.73 -28.36 -21.29
C GLN A 6 -2.99 -26.91 -21.72
N ARG A 7 -3.89 -26.21 -21.01
CA ARG A 7 -3.90 -24.75 -21.06
C ARG A 7 -2.52 -24.34 -20.57
N ALA A 8 -1.69 -23.80 -21.46
CA ALA A 8 -0.48 -23.10 -21.07
C ALA A 8 -0.91 -21.97 -20.11
N THR A 9 -0.74 -22.17 -18.81
CA THR A 9 -0.90 -21.08 -17.86
C THR A 9 0.30 -20.17 -18.08
N THR A 10 0.05 -18.95 -18.57
CA THR A 10 1.05 -17.91 -18.78
C THR A 10 1.54 -17.32 -17.45
N ASP A 11 1.77 -18.20 -16.47
CA ASP A 11 2.23 -17.83 -15.14
C ASP A 11 3.72 -17.48 -15.23
N ARG A 12 4.11 -16.38 -14.59
CA ARG A 12 5.50 -15.94 -14.50
C ARG A 12 6.05 -16.28 -13.12
N THR A 13 7.22 -16.89 -13.08
CA THR A 13 7.95 -17.12 -11.83
C THR A 13 8.96 -15.99 -11.62
N ILE A 14 8.83 -15.25 -10.52
CA ILE A 14 9.72 -14.13 -10.16
C ILE A 14 10.18 -14.35 -8.71
N GLY A 15 11.49 -14.46 -8.48
CA GLY A 15 12.04 -14.66 -7.14
C GLY A 15 11.51 -15.91 -6.41
N GLY A 16 11.14 -16.95 -7.15
CA GLY A 16 10.52 -18.18 -6.60
C GLY A 16 9.01 -18.11 -6.33
N LEU A 17 8.36 -16.98 -6.62
CA LEU A 17 6.92 -16.80 -6.52
C LEU A 17 6.26 -16.92 -7.90
N ASN A 18 5.12 -17.60 -7.98
CA ASN A 18 4.33 -17.68 -9.21
C ASN A 18 3.28 -16.58 -9.26
N PHE A 19 3.21 -15.88 -10.39
CA PHE A 19 2.23 -14.81 -10.64
C PHE A 19 1.44 -15.13 -11.90
N SER A 20 0.11 -15.12 -11.78
CA SER A 20 -0.76 -15.23 -12.96
C SER A 20 -0.83 -13.90 -13.70
N GLN A 21 -1.17 -13.93 -15.00
CA GLN A 21 -1.40 -12.69 -15.77
C GLN A 21 -2.51 -11.82 -15.18
N ARG A 22 -3.53 -12.43 -14.58
CA ARG A 22 -4.60 -11.70 -13.89
C ARG A 22 -4.06 -10.96 -12.68
N GLU A 23 -3.26 -11.62 -11.86
CA GLU A 23 -2.68 -11.02 -10.65
C GLU A 23 -1.75 -9.86 -11.01
N LEU A 24 -0.89 -10.02 -12.02
CA LEU A 24 0.00 -8.93 -12.48
C LEU A 24 -0.81 -7.72 -12.96
N ARG A 25 -1.91 -7.96 -13.68
CA ARG A 25 -2.82 -6.90 -14.10
C ARG A 25 -3.50 -6.24 -12.90
N ASP A 26 -3.99 -7.02 -11.95
CA ASP A 26 -4.66 -6.51 -10.75
C ASP A 26 -3.70 -5.65 -9.91
N LEU A 27 -2.44 -6.08 -9.74
CA LEU A 27 -1.38 -5.30 -9.09
C LEU A 27 -1.09 -4.00 -9.85
N LEU A 28 -0.95 -4.06 -11.17
CA LEU A 28 -0.70 -2.87 -12.00
C LEU A 28 -1.86 -1.87 -11.92
N VAL A 29 -3.10 -2.34 -12.01
CA VAL A 29 -4.29 -1.49 -11.92
C VAL A 29 -4.39 -0.86 -10.52
N ALA A 30 -4.18 -1.64 -9.45
CA ALA A 30 -4.19 -1.11 -8.09
C ALA A 30 -3.08 -0.07 -7.89
N TRP A 31 -1.88 -0.31 -8.42
CA TRP A 31 -0.76 0.62 -8.34
C TRP A 31 -1.07 1.97 -9.00
N LEU A 32 -1.56 1.93 -10.25
CA LEU A 32 -1.90 3.14 -11.00
C LEU A 32 -3.10 3.88 -10.40
N ALA A 33 -4.14 3.14 -10.00
CA ALA A 33 -5.35 3.73 -9.43
C ALA A 33 -5.09 4.39 -8.08
N LEU A 34 -4.34 3.76 -7.18
CA LEU A 34 -3.96 4.36 -5.90
C LEU A 34 -3.03 5.56 -6.10
N GLY A 35 -2.06 5.46 -7.01
CA GLY A 35 -1.21 6.59 -7.37
C GLY A 35 -2.04 7.80 -7.78
N LEU A 36 -3.00 7.60 -8.68
CA LEU A 36 -3.90 8.63 -9.19
C LEU A 36 -4.83 9.19 -8.10
N ALA A 37 -5.43 8.32 -7.29
CA ALA A 37 -6.32 8.70 -6.21
C ALA A 37 -5.62 9.62 -5.20
N PHE A 38 -4.40 9.26 -4.79
CA PHE A 38 -3.60 10.08 -3.89
C PHE A 38 -3.12 11.38 -4.54
N THR A 39 -2.81 11.39 -5.84
CA THR A 39 -2.49 12.64 -6.55
C THR A 39 -3.65 13.62 -6.47
N PHE A 40 -4.87 13.18 -6.76
CA PHE A 40 -6.05 14.03 -6.65
C PHE A 40 -6.31 14.48 -5.21
N PHE A 41 -6.12 13.59 -4.25
CA PHE A 41 -6.31 13.90 -2.84
C PHE A 41 -5.30 14.94 -2.32
N LEU A 42 -4.03 14.85 -2.72
CA LEU A 42 -2.95 15.69 -2.18
C LEU A 42 -2.84 17.02 -2.90
N GLU A 43 -3.10 17.06 -4.21
CA GLU A 43 -2.89 18.24 -5.03
C GLU A 43 -3.76 19.41 -4.56
N ARG A 44 -3.11 20.43 -3.96
CA ARG A 44 -3.78 21.56 -3.30
C ARG A 44 -4.48 22.44 -4.33
N GLN A 45 -3.89 22.62 -5.50
CA GLN A 45 -4.49 23.38 -6.59
C GLN A 45 -5.69 22.65 -7.21
N PHE A 46 -5.59 21.32 -7.36
CA PHE A 46 -6.69 20.51 -7.86
C PHE A 46 -7.92 20.63 -6.94
N ARG A 47 -7.72 20.47 -5.63
CA ARG A 47 -8.78 20.69 -4.63
C ARG A 47 -9.33 22.11 -4.67
N ARG A 48 -8.47 23.13 -4.77
CA ARG A 48 -8.91 24.53 -4.91
C ARG A 48 -9.84 24.73 -6.11
N ILE A 49 -9.51 24.18 -7.28
CA ILE A 49 -10.35 24.28 -8.48
C ILE A 49 -11.70 23.56 -8.28
N VAL A 50 -11.68 22.34 -7.73
CA VAL A 50 -12.90 21.58 -7.41
C VAL A 50 -13.79 22.35 -6.42
N PHE A 51 -13.19 23.07 -5.47
CA PHE A 51 -13.90 23.84 -4.44
C PHE A 51 -14.00 25.36 -4.73
N GLY A 52 -13.80 25.80 -5.98
CA GLY A 52 -14.14 27.16 -6.44
C GLY A 52 -13.07 28.26 -6.32
N GLN A 53 -11.79 27.91 -6.08
CA GLN A 53 -10.64 28.81 -6.19
C GLN A 53 -9.83 28.51 -7.46
N PHE A 54 -9.83 29.45 -8.41
CA PHE A 54 -9.18 29.28 -9.71
C PHE A 54 -7.74 29.78 -9.71
N GLY A 55 -6.83 28.93 -10.18
CA GLY A 55 -5.43 29.22 -10.50
C GLY A 55 -4.91 28.14 -11.45
N GLY A 56 -3.91 28.46 -12.28
CA GLY A 56 -3.43 27.56 -13.33
C GLY A 56 -2.68 26.35 -12.78
N LEU A 57 -3.24 25.16 -12.96
CA LEU A 57 -2.50 23.90 -12.80
C LEU A 57 -1.48 23.79 -13.94
N SER A 58 -0.19 23.67 -13.64
CA SER A 58 0.76 23.23 -14.65
C SER A 58 0.69 21.70 -14.76
N GLY A 59 0.67 21.17 -15.98
CA GLY A 59 0.71 19.71 -16.18
C GLY A 59 1.97 19.07 -15.57
N ALA A 60 3.04 19.86 -15.39
CA ALA A 60 4.28 19.42 -14.76
C ALA A 60 4.13 19.15 -13.26
N GLU A 61 3.39 19.99 -12.52
CA GLU A 61 3.12 19.79 -11.09
C GLU A 61 2.31 18.51 -10.87
N ILE A 62 1.23 18.31 -11.63
CA ILE A 62 0.42 17.09 -11.55
C ILE A 62 1.27 15.85 -11.86
N ALA A 63 2.11 15.91 -12.90
CA ALA A 63 2.99 14.80 -13.25
C ALA A 63 4.02 14.52 -12.15
N SER A 64 4.57 15.55 -11.50
CA SER A 64 5.47 15.41 -10.35
C SER A 64 4.77 14.73 -9.17
N THR A 65 3.62 15.24 -8.74
CA THR A 65 2.82 14.68 -7.65
C THR A 65 2.42 13.22 -7.94
N PHE A 66 2.06 12.91 -9.19
CA PHE A 66 1.75 11.56 -9.63
C PHE A 66 2.96 10.62 -9.56
N ALA A 67 4.13 11.08 -10.01
CA ALA A 67 5.36 10.29 -9.90
C ALA A 67 5.72 10.03 -8.42
N VAL A 68 5.66 11.04 -7.56
CA VAL A 68 5.88 10.88 -6.11
C VAL A 68 4.88 9.89 -5.51
N SER A 69 3.61 9.96 -5.90
CA SER A 69 2.54 9.06 -5.45
C SER A 69 2.75 7.60 -5.88
N LEU A 70 3.10 7.36 -7.13
CA LEU A 70 3.42 6.01 -7.62
C LEU A 70 4.61 5.41 -6.88
N LEU A 71 5.66 6.20 -6.63
CA LEU A 71 6.90 5.74 -6.01
C LEU A 71 6.81 5.56 -4.48
N THR A 72 5.79 6.13 -3.84
CA THR A 72 5.62 6.08 -2.38
C THR A 72 4.39 5.26 -2.00
N VAL A 73 3.19 5.79 -2.18
CA VAL A 73 1.91 5.11 -1.92
C VAL A 73 1.85 3.80 -2.70
N GLY A 74 2.10 3.89 -4.00
CA GLY A 74 2.02 2.75 -4.90
C GLY A 74 2.96 1.63 -4.50
N VAL A 75 4.24 1.93 -4.37
CA VAL A 75 5.27 0.96 -3.94
C VAL A 75 5.01 0.45 -2.53
N GLY A 76 4.64 1.32 -1.58
CA GLY A 76 4.35 0.97 -0.20
C GLY A 76 3.19 -0.03 -0.08
N PHE A 77 2.12 0.19 -0.84
CA PHE A 77 1.01 -0.75 -0.95
C PHE A 77 1.41 -2.06 -1.65
N LEU A 78 2.10 -2.00 -2.79
CA LEU A 78 2.50 -3.20 -3.52
C LEU A 78 3.40 -4.12 -2.69
N LEU A 79 4.37 -3.55 -1.98
CA LEU A 79 5.28 -4.30 -1.14
C LEU A 79 4.58 -4.85 0.12
N HIS A 80 3.59 -4.14 0.66
CA HIS A 80 2.72 -4.64 1.73
C HIS A 80 1.96 -5.89 1.29
N GLU A 81 1.23 -5.83 0.19
CA GLU A 81 0.49 -6.99 -0.34
C GLU A 81 1.43 -8.14 -0.73
N LEU A 82 2.57 -7.82 -1.36
CA LEU A 82 3.56 -8.82 -1.71
C LEU A 82 4.13 -9.51 -0.46
N ALA A 83 4.29 -8.80 0.66
CA ALA A 83 4.75 -9.39 1.91
C ALA A 83 3.76 -10.46 2.42
N HIS A 84 2.45 -10.18 2.40
CA HIS A 84 1.43 -11.19 2.72
C HIS A 84 1.57 -12.42 1.82
N LYS A 85 1.70 -12.22 0.50
CA LYS A 85 1.88 -13.32 -0.45
C LYS A 85 3.13 -14.13 -0.18
N VAL A 86 4.28 -13.46 0.01
CA VAL A 86 5.58 -14.09 0.29
C VAL A 86 5.47 -15.00 1.52
N VAL A 87 4.91 -14.48 2.62
CA VAL A 87 4.79 -15.25 3.86
C VAL A 87 3.77 -16.40 3.71
N ALA A 88 2.66 -16.18 3.02
CA ALA A 88 1.68 -17.22 2.74
C ALA A 88 2.28 -18.38 1.92
N VAL A 89 3.04 -18.07 0.87
CA VAL A 89 3.73 -19.07 0.04
C VAL A 89 4.80 -19.83 0.84
N ARG A 90 5.52 -19.16 1.74
CA ARG A 90 6.47 -19.82 2.66
C ARG A 90 5.80 -20.82 3.61
N PHE A 91 4.53 -20.62 3.93
CA PHE A 91 3.69 -21.59 4.66
C PHE A 91 3.00 -22.61 3.75
N GLY A 92 3.43 -22.73 2.49
CA GLY A 92 2.92 -23.71 1.52
C GLY A 92 1.54 -23.37 0.96
N GLN A 93 1.06 -22.13 1.13
CA GLN A 93 -0.21 -21.71 0.54
C GLN A 93 -0.06 -21.34 -0.93
N ILE A 94 -1.12 -21.53 -1.70
CA ILE A 94 -1.28 -20.87 -2.99
C ILE A 94 -1.92 -19.51 -2.72
N ALA A 95 -1.18 -18.43 -2.96
CA ALA A 95 -1.62 -17.06 -2.68
C ALA A 95 -1.53 -16.18 -3.92
N ALA A 96 -2.51 -15.30 -4.11
CA ALA A 96 -2.54 -14.34 -5.21
C ALA A 96 -3.26 -13.06 -4.79
N PHE A 97 -2.73 -11.91 -5.18
CA PHE A 97 -3.42 -10.63 -5.04
C PHE A 97 -4.64 -10.58 -5.97
N GLN A 98 -5.76 -10.06 -5.47
CA GLN A 98 -6.97 -9.79 -6.23
C GLN A 98 -7.44 -8.36 -5.95
N ALA A 99 -7.53 -7.55 -7.00
CA ALA A 99 -7.99 -6.17 -6.90
C ALA A 99 -9.52 -6.09 -6.78
N ASP A 100 -10.00 -5.19 -5.92
CA ASP A 100 -11.39 -4.75 -5.92
C ASP A 100 -11.53 -3.49 -6.78
N TYR A 101 -11.91 -3.69 -8.05
CA TYR A 101 -12.06 -2.62 -9.02
C TYR A 101 -13.12 -1.57 -8.62
N ARG A 102 -14.13 -1.94 -7.82
CA ARG A 102 -15.14 -0.99 -7.36
C ARG A 102 -14.53 -0.07 -6.31
N MET A 103 -13.84 -0.63 -5.34
CA MET A 103 -13.16 0.13 -4.30
C MET A 103 -12.01 0.97 -4.85
N LEU A 104 -11.28 0.49 -5.86
CA LEU A 104 -10.29 1.30 -6.58
C LEU A 104 -10.95 2.48 -7.31
N GLY A 105 -12.10 2.27 -7.96
CA GLY A 105 -12.89 3.35 -8.56
C GLY A 105 -13.34 4.37 -7.52
N PHE A 106 -13.85 3.93 -6.37
CA PHE A 106 -14.22 4.81 -5.26
C PHE A 106 -13.02 5.55 -4.68
N ALA A 107 -11.84 4.94 -4.60
CA ALA A 107 -10.64 5.62 -4.16
C ALA A 107 -10.27 6.79 -5.09
N VAL A 108 -10.29 6.56 -6.41
CA VAL A 108 -10.00 7.60 -7.40
C VAL A 108 -11.02 8.74 -7.33
N LEU A 109 -12.32 8.41 -7.30
CA LEU A 109 -13.38 9.40 -7.21
C LEU A 109 -13.36 10.15 -5.87
N GLY A 110 -13.08 9.44 -4.78
CA GLY A 110 -12.92 10.00 -3.45
C GLY A 110 -11.78 11.01 -3.41
N GLY A 111 -10.63 10.65 -4.01
CA GLY A 111 -9.48 11.55 -4.16
C GLY A 111 -9.88 12.88 -4.81
N LEU A 112 -10.78 12.86 -5.80
CA LEU A 112 -11.27 14.08 -6.47
C LEU A 112 -12.02 15.01 -5.50
N VAL A 113 -12.78 14.46 -4.56
CA VAL A 113 -13.60 15.21 -3.60
C VAL A 113 -12.92 15.38 -2.25
N GLY A 114 -11.63 15.06 -2.15
CA GLY A 114 -10.84 15.22 -0.93
C GLY A 114 -11.13 14.18 0.17
N PHE A 115 -11.65 13.02 -0.20
CA PHE A 115 -11.92 11.91 0.73
C PHE A 115 -11.26 10.62 0.25
N LEU A 116 -10.38 10.02 1.04
CA LEU A 116 -9.71 8.80 0.63
C LEU A 116 -10.04 7.63 1.55
N PHE A 117 -10.81 6.69 1.02
CA PHE A 117 -11.07 5.39 1.63
C PHE A 117 -10.97 4.32 0.56
N ALA A 118 -10.02 3.40 0.72
CA ALA A 118 -9.76 2.36 -0.26
C ALA A 118 -9.53 1.03 0.45
N ALA A 119 -10.28 0.01 0.03
CA ALA A 119 -9.90 -1.39 0.21
C ALA A 119 -9.51 -1.90 -1.19
N PRO A 120 -8.29 -1.63 -1.67
CA PRO A 120 -7.90 -1.78 -3.07
C PRO A 120 -7.92 -3.24 -3.57
N GLY A 121 -7.88 -4.18 -2.64
CA GLY A 121 -7.85 -5.61 -2.89
C GLY A 121 -7.35 -6.34 -1.65
N ALA A 122 -7.07 -7.62 -1.82
CA ALA A 122 -6.40 -8.43 -0.80
C ALA A 122 -5.65 -9.59 -1.44
N VAL A 123 -4.61 -10.07 -0.77
CA VAL A 123 -4.03 -11.39 -1.06
C VAL A 123 -4.95 -12.49 -0.56
N VAL A 124 -5.58 -13.20 -1.49
CA VAL A 124 -6.33 -14.41 -1.17
C VAL A 124 -5.39 -15.60 -1.15
N HIS A 125 -5.56 -16.49 -0.18
CA HIS A 125 -4.76 -17.70 -0.06
C HIS A 125 -5.63 -18.94 0.13
N ARG A 126 -5.18 -20.07 -0.44
CA ARG A 126 -5.85 -21.38 -0.33
C ARG A 126 -4.93 -22.42 0.29
N GLY A 127 -5.46 -23.10 1.30
CA GLY A 127 -4.81 -24.14 2.06
C GLY A 127 -5.26 -24.12 3.52
N ARG A 128 -4.69 -25.00 4.34
CA ARG A 128 -4.97 -25.03 5.79
C ARG A 128 -3.89 -24.20 6.48
N LEU A 129 -4.32 -23.24 7.31
CA LEU A 129 -3.45 -22.41 8.12
C LEU A 129 -3.77 -22.63 9.59
N THR A 130 -2.73 -22.70 10.42
CA THR A 130 -2.88 -22.52 11.87
C THR A 130 -3.16 -21.04 12.18
N ALA A 131 -3.76 -20.75 13.33
CA ALA A 131 -3.97 -19.37 13.79
C ALA A 131 -2.66 -18.55 13.78
N LYS A 132 -1.55 -19.20 14.17
CA LYS A 132 -0.21 -18.60 14.12
C LYS A 132 0.25 -18.23 12.72
N GLN A 133 0.09 -19.12 11.75
CA GLN A 133 0.48 -18.81 10.38
C GLN A 133 -0.38 -17.70 9.79
N HIS A 134 -1.69 -17.69 10.06
CA HIS A 134 -2.60 -16.65 9.61
C HIS A 134 -2.22 -15.27 10.20
N GLY A 135 -1.93 -15.22 11.50
CA GLY A 135 -1.45 -13.99 12.15
C GLY A 135 -0.07 -13.54 11.66
N LEU A 136 0.85 -14.46 11.35
CA LEU A 136 2.16 -14.13 10.76
C LEU A 136 2.04 -13.61 9.31
N ILE A 137 1.07 -14.12 8.53
CA ILE A 137 0.77 -13.56 7.21
C ILE A 137 0.25 -12.14 7.37
N ALA A 138 -0.72 -11.91 8.26
CA ALA A 138 -1.31 -10.58 8.49
C ALA A 138 -0.29 -9.56 8.99
N VAL A 139 0.61 -9.91 9.91
CA VAL A 139 1.61 -8.94 10.42
C VAL A 139 2.69 -8.58 9.39
N ALA A 140 2.85 -9.37 8.33
CA ALA A 140 3.90 -9.19 7.33
C ALA A 140 3.78 -7.84 6.59
N GLY A 141 2.58 -7.47 6.17
CA GLY A 141 2.31 -6.21 5.49
C GLY A 141 2.69 -4.99 6.33
N PRO A 142 2.14 -4.81 7.54
CA PRO A 142 2.47 -3.70 8.42
C PRO A 142 3.96 -3.61 8.76
N VAL A 143 4.63 -4.75 9.00
CA VAL A 143 6.07 -4.79 9.26
C VAL A 143 6.88 -4.35 8.04
N THR A 144 6.46 -4.73 6.82
CA THR A 144 7.09 -4.25 5.59
C THR A 144 6.95 -2.74 5.44
N ASN A 145 5.79 -2.15 5.75
CA ASN A 145 5.66 -0.70 5.73
C ASN A 145 6.52 -0.01 6.80
N LEU A 146 6.63 -0.55 8.02
CA LEU A 146 7.57 -0.01 9.01
C LEU A 146 9.02 -0.05 8.53
N ALA A 147 9.42 -1.13 7.86
CA ALA A 147 10.75 -1.24 7.26
C ALA A 147 10.96 -0.20 6.15
N LEU A 148 9.96 0.03 5.30
CA LEU A 148 10.02 1.09 4.27
C LEU A 148 10.05 2.48 4.89
N ALA A 149 9.30 2.73 5.96
CA ALA A 149 9.37 3.99 6.71
C ALA A 149 10.80 4.23 7.22
N ALA A 150 11.47 3.22 7.77
CA ALA A 150 12.87 3.33 8.18
C ALA A 150 13.82 3.62 6.99
N VAL A 151 13.56 3.03 5.82
CA VAL A 151 14.32 3.32 4.59
C VAL A 151 14.14 4.77 4.15
N PHE A 152 12.93 5.34 4.24
CA PHE A 152 12.67 6.74 3.90
C PHE A 152 13.11 7.73 5.00
N LEU A 153 13.27 7.28 6.24
CA LEU A 153 13.66 8.12 7.37
C LEU A 153 15.04 8.78 7.17
N VAL A 154 16.03 8.02 6.72
CA VAL A 154 17.39 8.52 6.49
C VAL A 154 17.41 9.63 5.42
N PRO A 155 16.92 9.41 4.19
CA PRO A 155 16.92 10.46 3.17
C PRO A 155 15.99 11.63 3.50
N PHE A 156 14.92 11.41 4.29
CA PHE A 156 14.10 12.51 4.82
C PHE A 156 14.91 13.47 5.71
N PHE A 157 15.70 12.95 6.66
CA PHE A 157 16.54 13.80 7.50
C PHE A 157 17.68 14.45 6.71
N LEU A 158 18.29 13.72 5.76
CA LEU A 158 19.36 14.27 4.93
C LEU A 158 18.85 15.44 4.07
N THR A 159 17.72 15.28 3.39
CA THR A 159 17.14 16.37 2.58
C THR A 159 16.79 17.59 3.42
N ALA A 160 16.22 17.40 4.61
CA ALA A 160 15.95 18.49 5.56
C ALA A 160 17.23 19.21 5.99
N SER A 161 18.24 18.45 6.46
CA SER A 161 19.47 19.03 7.00
C SER A 161 20.31 19.78 5.95
N MET A 162 20.24 19.35 4.69
CA MET A 162 20.95 19.96 3.58
C MET A 162 20.16 21.07 2.86
N GLY A 163 18.93 21.37 3.30
CA GLY A 163 18.07 22.35 2.63
C GLY A 163 17.64 21.95 1.21
N ILE A 164 17.63 20.64 0.90
CA ILE A 164 17.20 20.12 -0.39
C ILE A 164 15.68 20.16 -0.44
N GLY A 165 15.12 20.90 -1.40
CA GLY A 165 13.69 21.01 -1.67
C GLY A 165 13.23 20.27 -2.94
N GLY A 166 11.99 20.52 -3.36
CA GLY A 166 11.39 19.99 -4.58
C GLY A 166 11.14 18.48 -4.54
N PHE A 167 11.19 17.84 -5.71
CA PHE A 167 10.80 16.45 -5.91
C PHE A 167 11.41 15.46 -4.90
N LEU A 168 12.72 15.56 -4.62
CA LEU A 168 13.38 14.62 -3.72
C LEU A 168 12.93 14.80 -2.27
N ARG A 169 12.64 16.04 -1.86
CA ARG A 169 12.10 16.33 -0.53
C ARG A 169 10.69 15.75 -0.40
N GLU A 170 9.83 16.03 -1.37
CA GLU A 170 8.46 15.52 -1.41
C GLU A 170 8.42 13.99 -1.41
N LEU A 171 9.28 13.35 -2.21
CA LEU A 171 9.40 11.89 -2.29
C LEU A 171 9.76 11.28 -0.93
N THR A 172 10.74 11.85 -0.22
CA THR A 172 11.24 11.29 1.04
C THR A 172 10.28 11.52 2.19
N GLU A 173 9.66 12.70 2.24
CA GLU A 173 8.64 13.07 3.22
C GLU A 173 7.37 12.23 3.04
N MET A 174 6.85 12.15 1.82
CA MET A 174 5.66 11.36 1.53
C MET A 174 5.91 9.86 1.67
N GLY A 175 7.10 9.39 1.27
CA GLY A 175 7.52 8.00 1.46
C GLY A 175 7.54 7.59 2.93
N LEU A 176 8.06 8.45 3.81
CA LEU A 176 8.05 8.23 5.26
C LEU A 176 6.62 8.27 5.80
N GLN A 177 5.89 9.35 5.51
CA GLN A 177 4.55 9.59 6.05
C GLN A 177 3.57 8.47 5.66
N ILE A 178 3.49 8.13 4.37
CA ILE A 178 2.55 7.12 3.90
C ILE A 178 2.84 5.73 4.45
N ASN A 179 4.11 5.33 4.56
CA ASN A 179 4.43 4.01 5.10
C ASN A 179 4.09 3.91 6.60
N LEU A 180 4.29 4.99 7.38
CA LEU A 180 3.83 5.03 8.77
C LEU A 180 2.30 4.96 8.87
N LEU A 181 1.58 5.67 7.99
CA LEU A 181 0.12 5.63 7.93
C LEU A 181 -0.42 4.26 7.53
N LEU A 182 0.16 3.61 6.51
CA LEU A 182 -0.24 2.27 6.07
C LEU A 182 0.00 1.23 7.17
N ALA A 183 1.13 1.30 7.88
CA ALA A 183 1.41 0.42 9.01
C ALA A 183 0.42 0.65 10.17
N GLY A 184 0.19 1.91 10.55
CA GLY A 184 -0.72 2.27 11.64
C GLY A 184 -2.17 1.90 11.34
N PHE A 185 -2.67 2.26 10.14
CA PHE A 185 -4.05 1.98 9.73
C PHE A 185 -4.32 0.49 9.66
N ASN A 186 -3.46 -0.30 9.01
CA ASN A 186 -3.67 -1.74 8.91
C ASN A 186 -3.57 -2.47 10.26
N MET A 187 -2.92 -1.89 11.27
CA MET A 187 -2.89 -2.45 12.61
C MET A 187 -4.11 -2.09 13.48
N LEU A 188 -5.11 -1.36 12.97
CA LEU A 188 -6.34 -1.14 13.72
C LEU A 188 -7.16 -2.45 13.79
N PRO A 189 -7.72 -2.82 14.97
CA PRO A 189 -8.31 -4.13 15.16
C PRO A 189 -9.79 -4.19 14.72
N PHE A 190 -10.09 -3.82 13.47
CA PHE A 190 -11.46 -3.81 12.95
C PHE A 190 -11.54 -4.22 11.47
N GLY A 191 -12.74 -4.64 11.05
CA GLY A 191 -13.06 -4.84 9.63
C GLY A 191 -12.15 -5.88 8.96
N PRO A 192 -11.65 -5.59 7.74
CA PRO A 192 -10.74 -6.47 6.98
C PRO A 192 -9.25 -6.20 7.27
N LEU A 193 -8.91 -5.35 8.24
CA LEU A 193 -7.54 -4.91 8.49
C LEU A 193 -6.70 -6.00 9.17
N ASP A 194 -5.40 -6.01 8.89
CA ASP A 194 -4.45 -7.00 9.40
C ASP A 194 -4.44 -7.12 10.93
N GLY A 195 -4.52 -5.98 11.62
CA GLY A 195 -4.46 -5.88 13.07
C GLY A 195 -5.54 -6.69 13.75
N ARG A 196 -6.71 -6.86 13.10
CA ARG A 196 -7.75 -7.75 13.60
C ARG A 196 -7.27 -9.20 13.63
N THR A 197 -6.75 -9.70 12.51
CA THR A 197 -6.22 -11.07 12.38
C THR A 197 -5.04 -11.31 13.33
N VAL A 198 -4.13 -10.34 13.45
CA VAL A 198 -3.00 -10.42 14.39
C VAL A 198 -3.49 -10.50 15.84
N ARG A 199 -4.49 -9.70 16.21
CA ARG A 199 -5.09 -9.70 17.56
C ARG A 199 -5.81 -11.01 17.87
N GLU A 200 -6.55 -11.57 16.91
CA GLU A 200 -7.24 -12.86 17.05
C GLU A 200 -6.26 -14.01 17.30
N TRP A 201 -5.04 -13.92 16.74
CA TRP A 201 -3.97 -14.89 17.01
C TRP A 201 -3.23 -14.61 18.33
N SER A 202 -2.76 -13.38 18.55
CA SER A 202 -1.88 -13.04 19.67
C SER A 202 -1.96 -11.57 20.07
N THR A 203 -2.62 -11.29 21.20
CA THR A 203 -2.68 -9.94 21.78
C THR A 203 -1.30 -9.32 22.06
N PRO A 204 -0.30 -10.06 22.60
CA PRO A 204 1.04 -9.49 22.78
C PRO A 204 1.70 -9.03 21.48
N VAL A 205 1.68 -9.86 20.42
CA VAL A 205 2.25 -9.48 19.12
C VAL A 205 1.50 -8.29 18.53
N PHE A 206 0.16 -8.31 18.63
CA PHE A 206 -0.67 -7.19 18.22
C PHE A 206 -0.25 -5.89 18.90
N LEU A 207 -0.10 -5.85 20.23
CA LEU A 207 0.27 -4.64 20.96
C LEU A 207 1.67 -4.14 20.58
N VAL A 208 2.65 -5.05 20.46
CA VAL A 208 4.03 -4.71 20.11
C VAL A 208 4.13 -4.04 18.74
N VAL A 209 3.29 -4.44 17.78
CA VAL A 209 3.31 -3.85 16.43
C VAL A 209 2.34 -2.67 16.32
N ALA A 210 1.13 -2.79 16.86
CA ALA A 210 0.07 -1.80 16.71
C ALA A 210 0.37 -0.49 17.43
N VAL A 211 0.83 -0.55 18.70
CA VAL A 211 1.08 0.66 19.50
C VAL A 211 2.11 1.57 18.82
N PRO A 212 3.33 1.13 18.48
CA PRO A 212 4.27 2.00 17.80
C PRO A 212 3.78 2.42 16.41
N SER A 213 3.18 1.53 15.63
CA SER A 213 2.71 1.86 14.27
C SER A 213 1.63 2.94 14.28
N ILE A 214 0.66 2.84 15.19
CA ILE A 214 -0.44 3.81 15.32
C ILE A 214 0.09 5.14 15.86
N LEU A 215 0.94 5.12 16.90
CA LEU A 215 1.51 6.35 17.46
C LEU A 215 2.36 7.10 16.43
N LEU A 216 3.23 6.38 15.70
CA LEU A 216 4.05 6.97 14.65
C LEU A 216 3.21 7.44 13.46
N GLY A 217 2.21 6.67 13.05
CA GLY A 217 1.29 7.06 11.97
C GLY A 217 0.48 8.31 12.32
N VAL A 218 -0.06 8.40 13.53
CA VAL A 218 -0.77 9.59 14.01
C VAL A 218 0.19 10.77 14.15
N GLY A 219 1.38 10.57 14.73
CA GLY A 219 2.40 11.62 14.83
C GLY A 219 2.81 12.18 13.46
N ALA A 220 2.93 11.32 12.46
CA ALA A 220 3.24 11.71 11.08
C ALA A 220 2.18 12.60 10.43
N LEU A 221 0.92 12.63 10.91
CA LEU A 221 -0.11 13.56 10.41
C LEU A 221 0.05 14.99 10.93
N PHE A 222 0.75 15.16 12.06
CA PHE A 222 0.89 16.44 12.73
C PHE A 222 2.29 17.03 12.61
N VAL A 223 3.29 16.17 12.38
CA VAL A 223 4.71 16.54 12.38
C VAL A 223 5.29 16.63 10.96
N LEU A 224 4.73 15.88 10.01
CA LEU A 224 5.12 15.90 8.59
C LEU A 224 4.00 16.57 7.78
#